data_AF-A0A920JC31-F1
#
_entry.id   AF-A0A920JC31-F1
#
_cell.length_a   1.000
_cell.length_b   1.000
_cell.length_c   1.000
_cell.angle_alpha   90.00
_cell.angle_beta   90.00
_cell.angle_gamma   90.00
#
_symmetry.space_group_name_H-M   'P 1'
#
loop_
_entity.id
_entity.type
_entity.pdbx_description
1 polymer ?
#
loop_
_entity_poly.entity_id
_entity_poly.type
_entity_poly.pdbx_seq_one_letter_code
_entity_poly.pdbx_strand_id
1 'polypeptide(L)' 'MIDSMLEKIILETGTNPKIVITGGLGEVIQPQLNVETEYSKDLTLNGLEEIYFLNN' A
#
# COMPACT_ATOMS: atom_id res chain seq x y z
N MET A 1 -12.68 -8.55 2.68
CA MET A 1 -11.50 -9.45 2.70
C MET A 1 -10.25 -8.67 3.05
N ILE A 2 -9.93 -7.59 2.32
CA ILE A 2 -8.77 -6.72 2.59
C ILE A 2 -8.87 -6.09 3.99
N ASP A 3 -10.03 -5.55 4.39
CA ASP A 3 -10.20 -4.95 5.73
C ASP A 3 -9.86 -5.93 6.86
N SER A 4 -10.43 -7.13 6.83
CA SER A 4 -10.15 -8.15 7.85
C SER A 4 -8.69 -8.60 7.89
N MET A 5 -7.96 -8.48 6.78
CA MET A 5 -6.51 -8.73 6.76
C MET A 5 -5.75 -7.56 7.42
N LEU A 6 -6.09 -6.33 7.07
CA LEU A 6 -5.47 -5.13 7.63
C LEU A 6 -5.73 -5.02 9.14
N GLU A 7 -6.96 -5.29 9.59
CA GLU A 7 -7.33 -5.34 11.00
C GLU A 7 -6.50 -6.36 11.78
N LYS A 8 -6.28 -7.56 11.20
CA LYS A 8 -5.44 -8.59 11.84
C LYS A 8 -3.98 -8.16 11.93
N ILE A 9 -3.43 -7.58 10.87
CA ILE A 9 -2.04 -7.08 10.87
C ILE A 9 -1.87 -5.98 11.94
N ILE A 10 -2.80 -5.04 12.01
CA ILE A 10 -2.80 -3.97 13.03
C ILE A 10 -2.85 -4.58 14.44
N LEU A 11 -3.75 -5.54 14.67
CA LEU A 11 -3.91 -6.20 15.96
C LEU A 11 -2.66 -6.98 16.37
N GLU A 12 -2.07 -7.76 15.45
CA GLU A 12 -0.93 -8.64 15.72
C GLU A 12 0.37 -7.85 15.90
N THR A 13 0.55 -6.77 15.14
CA THR A 13 1.74 -5.92 15.27
C THR A 13 1.65 -4.95 16.45
N GLY A 14 0.43 -4.63 16.92
CA GLY A 14 0.21 -3.57 17.90
C GLY A 14 0.58 -2.18 17.39
N THR A 15 0.65 -2.00 16.06
CA THR A 15 1.05 -0.75 15.41
C THR A 15 -0.07 -0.21 14.51
N ASN A 16 -0.02 1.09 14.21
CA ASN A 16 -0.88 1.70 13.21
C ASN A 16 -0.02 2.11 11.98
N PRO A 17 0.28 1.17 11.06
CA PRO A 17 1.14 1.45 9.93
C PRO A 17 0.45 2.35 8.91
N LYS A 18 1.25 3.11 8.16
CA LYS A 18 0.77 3.73 6.92
C LYS A 18 0.48 2.62 5.90
N ILE A 19 -0.73 2.62 5.35
CA ILE A 19 -1.17 1.62 4.37
C ILE A 19 -1.14 2.25 2.97
N VAL A 20 -0.35 1.66 2.08
CA VAL A 20 -0.19 2.12 0.68
C VAL A 20 -0.79 1.09 -0.27
N ILE A 21 -1.60 1.54 -1.21
CA ILE A 21 -2.22 0.73 -2.27
C ILE A 21 -1.60 1.11 -3.61
N THR A 22 -1.35 0.12 -4.47
CA THR A 22 -0.92 0.33 -5.85
C THR A 22 -1.64 -0.66 -6.78
N GLY A 23 -1.34 -0.60 -8.08
CA GLY A 23 -1.95 -1.45 -9.11
C GLY A 23 -3.26 -0.88 -9.66
N GLY A 24 -3.67 -1.35 -10.85
CA GLY A 24 -4.74 -0.71 -11.63
C GLY A 24 -6.13 -0.68 -10.98
N LEU A 25 -6.44 -1.61 -10.08
CA LEU A 25 -7.69 -1.61 -9.31
C LEU A 25 -7.61 -0.84 -7.99
N GLY A 26 -6.41 -0.35 -7.62
CA GLY A 26 -6.17 0.33 -6.35
C GLY A 26 -7.04 1.56 -6.16
N GLU A 27 -7.17 2.39 -7.21
CA GLU A 27 -8.01 3.60 -7.22
C GLU A 27 -9.51 3.30 -7.00
N VAL A 28 -9.98 2.15 -7.48
CA VAL A 28 -11.39 1.73 -7.34
C VAL A 28 -11.66 1.15 -5.95
N ILE A 29 -10.70 0.41 -5.39
CA ILE A 29 -10.85 -0.30 -4.12
C ILE A 29 -10.60 0.64 -2.93
N GLN A 30 -9.66 1.59 -3.04
CA GLN A 30 -9.29 2.53 -1.97
C GLN A 30 -10.50 3.17 -1.25
N PRO A 31 -11.50 3.77 -1.93
CA PRO A 31 -12.61 4.43 -1.24
C PRO A 31 -13.60 3.45 -0.57
N GLN A 32 -13.44 2.14 -0.77
CA GLN A 32 -14.31 1.10 -0.21
C GLN A 32 -13.74 0.47 1.06
N LEU A 33 -12.48 0.78 1.41
CA LEU A 33 -11.83 0.24 2.60
C LEU A 33 -12.21 1.05 3.85
N ASN A 34 -12.30 0.36 4.98
CA ASN A 34 -12.66 0.96 6.27
C ASN A 34 -11.46 1.59 7.00
N VAL A 35 -10.28 1.53 6.41
CA VAL A 35 -9.04 2.07 6.97
C VAL A 35 -8.47 3.14 6.05
N GLU A 36 -7.76 4.10 6.64
CA GLU A 36 -7.10 5.16 5.88
C GLU A 36 -5.97 4.56 5.02
N THR A 37 -5.98 4.90 3.73
CA THR A 37 -5.01 4.37 2.76
C THR A 37 -4.59 5.44 1.77
N GLU A 38 -3.35 5.36 1.31
CA GLU A 38 -2.78 6.21 0.27
C GLU A 38 -2.62 5.41 -1.03
N TYR A 39 -3.17 5.90 -2.14
CA TYR A 39 -2.94 5.28 -3.44
C TYR A 39 -1.68 5.85 -4.10
N SER A 40 -0.74 4.96 -4.41
CA SER A 40 0.51 5.27 -5.12
C SER A 40 0.56 4.48 -6.43
N LYS A 41 0.12 5.11 -7.52
CA LYS A 41 0.03 4.49 -8.85
C LYS A 41 1.37 3.95 -9.35
N ASP A 42 2.43 4.72 -9.18
CA ASP A 42 3.74 4.42 -9.75
C ASP A 42 4.71 3.79 -8.75
N LEU A 43 4.19 3.20 -7.65
CA LEU A 43 5.00 2.65 -6.56
C LEU A 43 6.13 1.72 -7.05
N THR A 44 5.79 0.79 -7.93
CA THR A 44 6.78 -0.15 -8.51
C THR A 44 7.77 0.56 -9.43
N LEU A 45 7.31 1.51 -10.24
CA LEU A 45 8.17 2.22 -11.19
C LEU A 45 9.18 3.11 -10.47
N ASN A 46 8.75 3.82 -9.44
CA ASN A 46 9.63 4.61 -8.58
C ASN A 46 10.68 3.72 -7.90
N GLY A 47 10.28 2.55 -7.38
CA GLY A 47 11.22 1.58 -6.82
C GLY A 47 12.24 1.07 -7.83
N LEU A 48 11.83 0.84 -9.08
CA LEU A 48 12.76 0.44 -10.15
C LEU A 48 13.74 1.56 -10.52
N GLU A 49 13.28 2.82 -10.54
CA GLU A 49 14.12 3.98 -10.76
C GLU A 49 15.17 4.14 -9.64
N GLU A 50 14.75 4.01 -8.37
CA GLU A 50 15.66 4.05 -7.22
C GLU A 50 16.73 2.95 -7.32
N ILE A 51 16.33 1.72 -7.64
CA ILE A 51 17.27 0.60 -7.81
C ILE A 51 18.23 0.88 -8.97
N TYR A 52 17.76 1.44 -10.08
CA TYR A 52 18.61 1.78 -11.22
C TYR A 52 19.72 2.76 -10.83
N PHE A 53 19.37 3.86 -10.15
CA PHE A 53 20.33 4.88 -9.70
C PHE A 53 21.24 4.42 -8.55
N LEU A 54 20.81 3.44 -7.74
CA LEU A 54 21.70 2.83 -6.74
C LEU A 54 22.81 1.97 -7.38
N ASN A 55 22.60 1.52 -8.63
CA ASN A 55 23.51 0.60 -9.31
C ASN A 55 24.28 1.25 -10.48
N ASN A 56 24.12 2.55 -10.75
CA ASN A 56 24.83 3.31 -11.79
C ASN A 56 25.30 4.66 -11.26
#